data_AF-A0A2R6QHF9-F1
#
_entry.id   AF-A0A2R6QHF9-F1
#
_cell.length_a   1.000
_cell.length_b   1.000
_cell.length_c   1.000
_cell.angle_alpha   90.00
_cell.angle_beta   90.00
_cell.angle_gamma   90.00
#
_symmetry.space_group_name_H-M   'P 1'
#
loop_
_entity.id
_entity.type
_entity.pdbx_description
1 polymer ?
#
loop_
_entity_poly.entity_id
_entity_poly.type
_entity_poly.pdbx_seq_one_letter_code
_entity_poly.pdbx_strand_id
1 'polypeptide(L)'
;MALQWMILTYVVAVEAAIAVLLTIPSPKLVKSRLVSLISLILQPSMFIVPFAGFQLLDIYWKNEHRLMCTGETCTAAERDRYEKSIYKAQRNVILCTAACLLYWCVYRICKYYKEVQSLEEVEKRYKDQ
;
A
#
# COMPACT_ATOMS: atom_id res chain seq x y z
N MET A 1 9.50 3.83 15.90
CA MET A 1 8.36 4.74 15.64
C MET A 1 8.59 5.61 14.41
N ALA A 2 9.28 6.77 14.45
CA ALA A 2 9.33 7.70 13.31
C ALA A 2 9.94 7.12 12.02
N LEU A 3 11.06 6.39 12.12
CA LEU A 3 11.74 5.78 10.97
C LEU A 3 10.85 4.78 10.23
N GLN A 4 10.09 3.95 10.95
CA GLN A 4 9.17 2.96 10.36
C GLN A 4 8.08 3.64 9.53
N TRP A 5 7.54 4.77 10.01
CA TRP A 5 6.54 5.55 9.27
C TRP A 5 7.13 6.27 8.06
N MET A 6 8.39 6.71 8.12
CA MET A 6 9.09 7.26 6.95
C MET A 6 9.29 6.20 5.88
N ILE A 7 9.81 5.02 6.25
CA ILE A 7 10.01 3.91 5.31
C ILE A 7 8.67 3.53 4.66
N LEU A 8 7.60 3.38 5.44
CA LEU A 8 6.28 3.07 4.90
C LEU A 8 5.80 4.13 3.90
N THR A 9 6.02 5.41 4.18
CA THR A 9 5.65 6.52 3.27
C THR A 9 6.42 6.43 1.94
N TYR A 10 7.72 6.11 1.99
CA TYR A 10 8.50 5.90 0.78
C TYR A 10 8.01 4.70 -0.03
N VAL A 11 7.66 3.60 0.63
CA VAL A 11 7.10 2.42 -0.05
C VAL A 11 5.79 2.77 -0.74
N VAL A 12 4.86 3.43 -0.02
CA VAL A 12 3.59 3.90 -0.60
C VAL A 12 3.82 4.82 -1.80
N ALA A 13 4.80 5.72 -1.74
CA ALA A 13 5.14 6.60 -2.86
C ALA A 13 5.66 5.83 -4.08
N VAL A 14 6.50 4.81 -3.86
CA VAL A 14 6.99 3.93 -4.92
C VAL A 14 5.85 3.11 -5.53
N GLU A 15 4.97 2.53 -4.70
CA GLU A 15 3.79 1.79 -5.17
C GLU A 15 2.84 2.67 -5.98
N ALA A 16 2.61 3.90 -5.53
CA ALA A 16 1.80 4.89 -6.26
C ALA A 16 2.46 5.24 -7.62
N ALA A 17 3.77 5.45 -7.66
CA ALA A 17 4.50 5.70 -8.90
C ALA A 17 4.39 4.51 -9.87
N ILE A 18 4.48 3.28 -9.36
CA ILE A 18 4.28 2.05 -10.16
C ILE A 18 2.84 1.98 -10.69
N ALA A 19 1.84 2.28 -9.87
CA ALA A 19 0.44 2.30 -10.29
C ALA A 19 0.18 3.36 -11.39
N VAL A 20 0.78 4.55 -11.27
CA VAL A 20 0.74 5.59 -12.31
C VAL A 20 1.44 5.11 -13.59
N LEU A 21 2.62 4.50 -13.47
CA LEU A 21 3.36 3.98 -14.63
C LEU A 21 2.59 2.89 -15.38
N LEU A 22 1.85 2.03 -14.65
CA LEU A 22 1.02 0.97 -15.22
C LEU A 22 -0.27 1.51 -15.86
N THR A 23 -0.83 2.60 -15.35
CA THR A 23 -2.04 3.23 -15.90
C THR A 23 -1.78 4.03 -17.17
N ILE A 24 -0.57 4.53 -17.38
CA ILE A 24 -0.21 5.23 -18.63
C ILE A 24 -0.24 4.24 -19.82
N PRO A 25 -0.86 4.62 -20.96
CA PRO A 25 -0.88 3.81 -22.17
C PRO A 25 0.50 3.82 -22.86
N SER A 26 1.41 2.97 -22.39
CA SER A 26 2.72 2.70 -23.01
C SER A 26 2.68 1.55 -24.03
N PRO A 27 3.63 1.52 -25.00
CA PRO A 27 3.70 0.50 -26.05
C PRO A 27 3.87 -0.93 -25.50
N LYS A 28 3.23 -1.92 -26.15
CA LYS A 28 3.09 -3.31 -25.67
C LYS A 28 4.40 -3.97 -25.23
N LEU A 29 5.51 -3.74 -25.96
CA LEU A 29 6.83 -4.30 -25.64
C LEU A 29 7.45 -3.73 -24.35
N VAL A 30 7.18 -2.46 -24.05
CA VAL A 30 7.66 -1.82 -22.82
C VAL A 30 6.82 -2.29 -21.63
N LYS A 31 5.50 -2.42 -21.83
CA LYS A 31 4.60 -2.95 -20.80
C LYS A 31 4.94 -4.38 -20.37
N SER A 32 5.24 -5.29 -21.29
CA SER A 32 5.56 -6.68 -20.92
C SER A 32 6.83 -6.78 -20.08
N ARG A 33 7.88 -6.02 -20.43
CA ARG A 33 9.11 -5.95 -19.63
C ARG A 33 8.86 -5.34 -18.26
N LEU A 34 8.12 -4.23 -18.19
CA LEU A 34 7.77 -3.58 -16.93
C LEU A 34 6.94 -4.51 -16.02
N VAL A 35 5.92 -5.17 -16.56
CA VAL A 35 5.07 -6.11 -15.78
C VAL A 35 5.88 -7.29 -15.26
N SER A 36 6.84 -7.79 -16.04
CA SER A 36 7.76 -8.85 -15.60
C SER A 36 8.65 -8.39 -14.44
N LEU A 37 9.29 -7.23 -14.57
CA LEU A 37 10.13 -6.63 -13.52
C LEU A 37 9.33 -6.33 -12.25
N ILE A 38 8.16 -5.70 -12.41
CA ILE A 38 7.27 -5.37 -11.29
C ILE A 38 6.82 -6.66 -10.60
N SER A 39 6.44 -7.71 -11.34
CA SER A 39 6.04 -8.98 -10.73
C SER A 39 7.15 -9.63 -9.90
N LEU A 40 8.41 -9.50 -10.33
CA LEU A 40 9.57 -10.03 -9.61
C LEU A 40 9.80 -9.30 -8.28
N ILE A 41 9.60 -7.97 -8.28
CA ILE A 41 9.71 -7.11 -7.08
C ILE A 41 8.47 -7.23 -6.19
N LEU A 42 7.31 -7.55 -6.77
CA LEU A 42 6.05 -7.65 -6.04
C LEU A 42 6.02 -8.85 -5.09
N GLN A 43 6.65 -9.96 -5.48
CA GLN A 43 6.77 -11.17 -4.67
C GLN A 43 7.42 -10.93 -3.29
N PRO A 44 8.62 -10.31 -3.19
CA PRO A 44 9.21 -9.96 -1.90
C PRO A 44 8.46 -8.84 -1.17
N SER A 45 7.75 -7.96 -1.89
CA SER A 45 6.94 -6.90 -1.27
C SER A 45 5.66 -7.40 -0.57
N MET A 46 5.34 -8.71 -0.64
CA MET A 46 4.25 -9.30 0.14
C MET A 46 4.42 -9.08 1.66
N PHE A 47 5.64 -8.82 2.12
CA PHE A 47 5.95 -8.43 3.51
C PHE A 47 5.28 -7.12 3.95
N ILE A 48 4.84 -6.26 3.02
CA ILE A 48 4.14 -5.00 3.33
C ILE A 48 2.82 -5.24 4.06
N VAL A 49 2.10 -6.33 3.72
CA VAL A 49 0.79 -6.67 4.27
C VAL A 49 0.87 -7.08 5.75
N PRO A 50 1.69 -8.07 6.17
CA PRO A 50 1.84 -8.40 7.59
C PRO A 50 2.48 -7.23 8.37
N PHE A 51 3.37 -6.45 7.76
CA PHE A 51 3.96 -5.27 8.39
C PHE A 51 2.92 -4.18 8.68
N ALA A 52 2.03 -3.88 7.72
CA ALA A 52 0.92 -2.96 7.92
C ALA A 52 -0.07 -3.49 8.98
N GLY A 53 -0.34 -4.80 8.99
CA GLY A 53 -1.17 -5.44 10.01
C GLY A 53 -0.59 -5.27 11.42
N PHE A 54 0.71 -5.47 11.58
CA PHE A 54 1.39 -5.26 12.86
C PHE A 54 1.33 -3.80 13.32
N GLN A 55 1.51 -2.84 12.41
CA GLN A 55 1.41 -1.41 12.75
C GLN A 55 -0.02 -0.98 13.11
N LEU A 56 -1.03 -1.53 12.46
CA LEU A 56 -2.43 -1.28 12.83
C LEU A 56 -2.73 -1.85 14.22
N LEU A 57 -2.23 -3.04 14.54
CA LEU A 57 -2.37 -3.63 15.87
C LEU A 57 -1.66 -2.80 16.94
N ASP A 58 -0.46 -2.29 16.65
CA ASP A 58 0.29 -1.39 17.53
C ASP A 58 -0.45 -0.06 17.78
N ILE A 59 -1.11 0.50 16.75
CA ILE A 59 -1.97 1.68 16.91
C ILE A 59 -3.21 1.35 17.75
N TYR A 60 -3.87 0.24 17.47
CA TYR A 60 -5.05 -0.20 18.21
C TYR A 60 -4.73 -0.39 19.69
N TRP A 61 -3.65 -1.10 20.00
CA TRP A 61 -3.17 -1.32 21.35
C TRP A 61 -2.84 0.00 22.07
N LYS A 62 -2.17 0.93 21.38
CA LYS A 62 -1.88 2.27 21.92
C LYS A 62 -3.12 3.12 22.13
N ASN A 63 -4.19 2.89 21.38
CA ASN A 63 -5.46 3.59 21.56
C ASN A 63 -6.22 3.04 22.78
N GLU A 64 -6.25 1.72 22.94
CA GLU A 64 -6.94 1.03 24.03
C GLU A 64 -6.32 1.36 25.40
N HIS A 65 -4.99 1.34 25.50
CA HIS A 65 -4.29 1.68 26.74
C HIS A 65 -4.13 3.18 26.99
N ARG A 66 -4.79 4.02 26.21
CA ARG A 66 -4.68 5.46 26.36
C ARG A 66 -5.67 5.96 27.40
N LEU A 67 -5.16 6.60 28.44
CA LEU A 67 -5.99 7.31 29.42
C LEU A 67 -6.80 8.39 28.70
N MET A 68 -8.11 8.16 28.60
CA MET A 68 -9.08 9.06 28.00
C MET A 68 -9.34 10.23 28.96
N CYS A 69 -8.88 11.42 28.62
CA CYS A 69 -9.22 12.63 29.35
C CYS A 69 -10.66 13.06 29.02
N THR A 70 -11.64 12.43 29.67
CA THR A 70 -13.08 12.64 29.46
C THR A 70 -13.77 13.40 30.60
N GLY A 71 -13.03 13.79 31.65
CA GLY A 71 -13.55 14.53 32.81
C GLY A 71 -13.27 16.03 32.79
N GLU A 72 -14.07 16.79 33.55
CA GLU A 72 -13.97 18.26 33.74
C GLU A 72 -12.64 18.73 34.35
N THR A 73 -11.79 17.81 34.83
CA THR A 73 -10.48 18.08 35.44
C THR A 73 -9.32 18.17 34.43
N CYS A 74 -9.56 17.91 33.15
CA CYS A 74 -8.48 17.92 32.15
C CYS A 74 -8.15 19.34 31.65
N THR A 75 -6.90 19.74 31.72
CA THR A 75 -6.45 21.07 31.29
C THR A 75 -6.54 21.24 29.77
N ALA A 76 -6.83 22.44 29.26
CA ALA A 76 -6.96 22.70 27.82
C ALA A 76 -5.74 22.26 26.99
N ALA A 77 -4.53 22.32 27.57
CA ALA A 77 -3.30 21.84 26.95
C ALA A 77 -3.24 20.30 26.77
N GLU A 78 -3.91 19.54 27.65
CA GLU A 78 -3.97 18.09 27.59
C GLU A 78 -4.95 17.61 26.51
N ARG A 79 -6.06 18.35 26.32
CA ARG A 79 -7.01 18.12 25.21
C ARG A 79 -6.36 18.34 23.85
N ASP A 80 -5.62 19.44 23.64
CA ASP A 80 -4.90 19.68 22.38
C ASP A 80 -3.83 18.61 22.09
N ARG A 81 -3.10 18.17 23.13
CA ARG A 81 -2.14 17.07 22.99
C ARG A 81 -2.83 15.74 22.63
N TYR A 82 -4.03 15.49 23.17
CA TYR A 82 -4.84 14.31 22.85
C TYR A 82 -5.36 14.32 21.40
N GLU A 83 -5.91 15.44 20.94
CA GLU A 83 -6.40 15.59 19.57
C GLU A 83 -5.26 15.43 18.55
N LYS A 84 -4.13 16.10 18.75
CA LYS A 84 -2.95 15.98 17.88
C LYS A 84 -2.46 14.55 17.69
N SER A 85 -2.60 13.72 18.72
CA SER A 85 -2.17 12.32 18.70
C SER A 85 -3.22 11.39 18.11
N ILE A 86 -4.52 11.70 18.24
CA ILE A 86 -5.60 11.07 17.46
C ILE A 86 -5.39 11.32 15.97
N TYR A 87 -5.18 12.58 15.55
CA TYR A 87 -4.92 12.91 14.15
C TYR A 87 -3.68 12.20 13.61
N LYS A 88 -2.62 12.09 14.42
CA LYS A 88 -1.41 11.33 14.06
C LYS A 88 -1.71 9.84 13.86
N ALA A 89 -2.53 9.24 14.72
CA ALA A 89 -2.93 7.84 14.60
C ALA A 89 -3.81 7.61 13.36
N GLN A 90 -4.82 8.46 13.13
CA GLN A 90 -5.68 8.38 11.95
C GLN A 90 -4.88 8.48 10.65
N ARG A 91 -3.97 9.46 10.53
CA ARG A 91 -3.10 9.60 9.36
C ARG A 91 -2.29 8.32 9.10
N ASN A 92 -1.79 7.72 10.17
CA ASN A 92 -1.00 6.50 10.10
C ASN A 92 -1.85 5.28 9.69
N VAL A 93 -3.09 5.17 10.16
CA VAL A 93 -4.06 4.14 9.71
C VAL A 93 -4.33 4.30 8.22
N ILE A 94 -4.64 5.51 7.76
CA ILE A 94 -4.90 5.80 6.34
C ILE A 94 -3.69 5.39 5.48
N LEU A 95 -2.46 5.67 5.94
CA LEU A 95 -1.24 5.27 5.24
C LEU A 95 -1.11 3.75 5.11
N CYS A 96 -1.38 2.99 6.17
CA CYS A 96 -1.36 1.53 6.14
C CYS A 96 -2.43 0.96 5.20
N THR A 97 -3.66 1.48 5.27
CA THR A 97 -4.76 1.05 4.38
C THR A 97 -4.44 1.36 2.92
N ALA A 98 -3.90 2.55 2.63
CA ALA A 98 -3.50 2.94 1.29
C ALA A 98 -2.39 2.04 0.71
N ALA A 99 -1.38 1.69 1.51
CA ALA A 99 -0.33 0.74 1.11
C ALA A 99 -0.93 -0.61 0.68
N CYS A 100 -1.77 -1.21 1.53
CA CYS A 100 -2.41 -2.48 1.22
C CYS A 100 -3.30 -2.41 -0.05
N LEU A 101 -4.04 -1.32 -0.22
CA LEU A 101 -4.89 -1.12 -1.40
C LEU A 101 -4.07 -0.96 -2.68
N LEU A 102 -3.02 -0.13 -2.66
CA LEU A 102 -2.15 0.07 -3.82
C LEU A 102 -1.43 -1.21 -4.21
N TYR A 103 -0.86 -1.94 -3.24
CA TYR A 103 -0.27 -3.24 -3.46
C TYR A 103 -1.26 -4.21 -4.14
N TRP A 104 -2.50 -4.28 -3.64
CA TRP A 104 -3.55 -5.12 -4.22
C TRP A 104 -3.88 -4.71 -5.67
N CYS A 105 -4.04 -3.42 -5.93
CA CYS A 105 -4.30 -2.89 -7.26
C CYS A 105 -3.18 -3.27 -8.24
N VAL A 106 -1.93 -3.04 -7.86
CA VAL A 106 -0.75 -3.39 -8.68
C VAL A 106 -0.70 -4.89 -8.95
N TYR A 107 -0.91 -5.71 -7.91
CA TYR A 107 -0.96 -7.17 -8.04
C TYR A 107 -2.03 -7.63 -9.04
N ARG A 108 -3.24 -7.09 -8.95
CA ARG A 108 -4.33 -7.41 -9.88
C ARG A 108 -3.97 -7.02 -11.30
N ILE A 109 -3.48 -5.81 -11.52
CA ILE A 109 -3.08 -5.33 -12.85
C ILE A 109 -2.01 -6.24 -13.46
N CYS A 110 -0.96 -6.58 -12.70
CA CYS A 110 0.10 -7.46 -13.17
C CYS A 110 -0.42 -8.86 -13.52
N LYS A 111 -1.32 -9.43 -12.70
CA LYS A 111 -1.94 -10.73 -12.98
C LYS A 111 -2.75 -10.69 -14.28
N TYR A 112 -3.60 -9.68 -14.45
CA TYR A 112 -4.39 -9.51 -15.67
C TYR A 112 -3.53 -9.35 -16.92
N TYR A 113 -2.45 -8.56 -16.86
CA TYR A 113 -1.54 -8.42 -18.00
C TYR A 113 -0.88 -9.73 -18.40
N LYS A 114 -0.46 -10.56 -17.42
CA LYS A 114 0.12 -11.88 -17.70
C LYS A 114 -0.89 -12.83 -18.33
N GLU A 115 -2.14 -12.83 -17.85
CA GLU A 115 -3.22 -13.63 -18.43
C GLU A 115 -3.50 -13.19 -19.87
N VAL A 116 -3.63 -11.88 -20.14
CA VAL A 116 -3.83 -11.35 -21.50
C VAL A 116 -2.68 -11.75 -22.43
N GLN A 117 -1.43 -11.63 -22.00
CA GLN A 117 -0.28 -12.02 -22.82
C GLN A 117 -0.32 -13.52 -23.15
N SER A 118 -0.65 -14.37 -22.17
CA SER A 118 -0.77 -15.82 -22.41
C SER A 118 -1.88 -16.16 -23.41
N LEU A 119 -2.99 -15.42 -23.40
CA LEU A 119 -4.09 -15.60 -24.35
C LEU A 119 -3.70 -15.11 -25.76
N GLU A 120 -3.00 -13.97 -25.88
CA GLU A 120 -2.47 -13.49 -27.17
C GLU A 120 -1.46 -14.49 -27.78
N GLU A 121 -0.63 -15.13 -26.96
CA GLU A 121 0.33 -16.15 -27.41
C GLU A 121 -0.38 -17.42 -27.88
N VAL A 122 -1.44 -17.86 -27.18
CA VAL A 122 -2.26 -19.00 -27.58
C VAL A 122 -3.00 -18.71 -28.89
N GLU A 123 -3.59 -17.52 -29.05
CA GLU A 123 -4.26 -17.11 -30.28
C GLU A 123 -3.32 -17.14 -31.50
N LYS A 124 -2.08 -16.66 -31.34
CA LYS A 124 -1.07 -16.73 -32.41
C LYS A 124 -0.76 -18.16 -32.81
N ARG A 125 -0.56 -19.06 -31.85
CA ARG A 125 -0.30 -20.49 -32.15
C ARG A 125 -1.44 -21.15 -32.92
N TYR A 126 -2.70 -20.78 -32.66
CA TYR A 126 -3.84 -21.27 -33.42
C TYR A 126 -3.96 -20.67 -34.82
N LYS A 127 -3.46 -19.46 -35.05
CA LYS A 127 -3.44 -18.81 -36.38
C LYS A 127 -2.30 -19.30 -37.27
N ASP A 128 -1.21 -19.78 -36.66
CA ASP A 128 -0.05 -20.32 -37.38
C ASP A 128 -0.22 -21.82 -37.76
N GLN A 129 -1.32 -22.47 -37.32
CA GLN A 129 -1.75 -23.81 -37.73
C GLN A 129 -2.81 -23.74 -38.82
#